data_AF-L1P324-F1
#
_entry.id   AF-L1P324-F1
#
_cell.length_a   1.000
_cell.length_b   1.000
_cell.length_c   1.000
_cell.angle_alpha   90.00
_cell.angle_beta   90.00
_cell.angle_gamma   90.00
#
_symmetry.space_group_name_H-M   'P 1'
#
loop_
_entity.id
_entity.type
_entity.pdbx_description
1 polymer ?
#
loop_
_entity_poly.entity_id
_entity_poly.type
_entity_poly.pdbx_seq_one_letter_code
_entity_poly.pdbx_strand_id
1 'polypeptide(L)'
;MKHRHNPYARQPKRTFQMKQGIHPNYHEVNITCSCGNKFVTKSTMEKENFNIEVCSNCHPFYTGTQKIVDTTGRVDKFNSKFGNLFKRS
;
A
#
# COMPACT_ATOMS: atom_id res chain seq x y z
N MET A 1 -27.31 -17.84 38.34
CA MET A 1 -26.13 -17.47 37.55
C MET A 1 -26.42 -17.80 36.09
N LYS A 2 -26.71 -16.78 35.27
CA LYS A 2 -27.18 -16.96 33.89
C LYS A 2 -26.01 -17.38 33.00
N HIS A 3 -26.00 -18.64 32.56
CA HIS A 3 -25.04 -19.15 31.59
C HIS A 3 -25.22 -18.38 30.27
N ARG A 4 -24.27 -17.47 29.99
CA ARG A 4 -24.17 -16.76 28.71
C ARG A 4 -23.88 -17.81 27.64
N HIS A 5 -24.89 -18.21 26.89
CA HIS A 5 -24.68 -18.95 25.65
C HIS A 5 -23.98 -18.00 24.69
N ASN A 6 -22.75 -18.34 24.31
CA ASN A 6 -21.98 -17.59 23.32
C ASN A 6 -22.61 -17.85 21.93
N PRO A 7 -23.21 -16.85 21.27
CA PRO A 7 -23.81 -17.02 19.94
C PRO A 7 -22.77 -17.24 18.84
N TYR A 8 -21.46 -17.13 19.14
CA TYR A 8 -20.35 -17.45 18.24
C TYR A 8 -19.81 -18.86 18.46
N ALA A 9 -20.66 -19.81 18.86
CA ALA A 9 -20.32 -21.22 18.83
C ALA A 9 -19.86 -21.59 17.40
N ARG A 10 -18.63 -22.08 17.33
CA ARG A 10 -17.79 -22.17 16.13
C ARG A 10 -18.49 -22.98 15.04
N GLN A 11 -18.93 -22.31 13.98
CA GLN A 11 -19.43 -22.99 12.78
C GLN A 11 -18.33 -23.91 12.22
N PRO A 12 -18.65 -25.15 11.82
CA PRO A 12 -17.68 -26.03 11.19
C PRO A 12 -17.18 -25.39 9.90
N LYS A 13 -15.86 -25.27 9.76
CA LYS A 13 -15.23 -24.70 8.57
C LYS A 13 -15.62 -25.54 7.36
N ARG A 14 -16.52 -25.02 6.50
CA ARG A 14 -16.84 -25.66 5.21
C ARG A 14 -15.56 -25.68 4.38
N THR A 15 -15.01 -26.86 4.12
CA THR A 15 -13.89 -27.03 3.20
C THR A 15 -14.40 -26.88 1.78
N PHE A 16 -14.25 -25.70 1.19
CA PHE A 16 -14.49 -25.50 -0.24
C PHE A 16 -13.39 -26.23 -1.02
N GLN A 17 -13.74 -27.32 -1.69
CA GLN A 17 -12.85 -28.05 -2.58
C GLN A 17 -12.77 -27.28 -3.92
N MET A 18 -11.55 -26.95 -4.37
CA MET A 18 -11.34 -26.24 -5.63
C MET A 18 -11.81 -27.12 -6.79
N LYS A 19 -12.82 -26.66 -7.53
CA LYS A 19 -13.38 -27.38 -8.68
C LYS A 19 -12.48 -27.21 -9.91
N GLN A 20 -12.21 -28.31 -10.61
CA GLN A 20 -11.46 -28.29 -11.88
C GLN A 20 -12.18 -27.41 -12.92
N GLY A 21 -11.45 -26.56 -13.64
CA GLY A 21 -11.95 -25.88 -14.85
C GLY A 21 -12.70 -24.54 -14.66
N ILE A 22 -12.98 -24.09 -13.44
CA ILE A 22 -13.66 -22.80 -13.19
C ILE A 22 -12.71 -21.69 -12.69
N HIS A 23 -11.41 -21.97 -12.62
CA HIS A 23 -10.41 -21.03 -12.12
C HIS A 23 -9.70 -20.32 -13.27
N PRO A 24 -9.49 -19.00 -13.17
CA PRO A 24 -8.69 -18.27 -14.14
C PRO A 24 -7.23 -18.74 -14.10
N ASN A 25 -6.51 -18.55 -15.21
CA ASN A 25 -5.10 -18.93 -15.31
C ASN A 25 -4.27 -18.17 -14.27
N TYR A 26 -3.67 -18.91 -13.34
CA TYR A 26 -2.90 -18.35 -12.23
C TYR A 26 -1.43 -18.68 -12.43
N HIS A 27 -0.62 -17.65 -12.65
CA HIS A 27 0.79 -17.81 -13.01
C HIS A 27 1.67 -16.82 -12.25
N GLU A 28 2.98 -17.03 -12.34
CA GLU A 28 3.97 -16.20 -11.66
C GLU A 28 4.23 -14.92 -12.45
N VAL A 29 4.31 -13.81 -11.73
CA VAL A 29 4.54 -12.47 -12.26
C VAL A 29 5.69 -11.83 -11.48
N ASN A 30 6.64 -11.28 -12.22
CA ASN A 30 7.76 -10.52 -11.68
C ASN A 30 7.33 -9.06 -11.51
N ILE A 31 7.36 -8.59 -10.26
CA ILE A 31 6.99 -7.22 -9.93
C ILE A 31 8.27 -6.43 -9.66
N THR A 32 8.45 -5.33 -10.39
CA THR A 32 9.56 -4.39 -10.20
C THR A 32 9.02 -3.05 -9.72
N CYS A 33 9.51 -2.57 -8.58
CA CYS A 33 9.13 -1.27 -8.05
C CYS A 33 10.17 -0.19 -8.40
N SER A 34 9.73 1.06 -8.58
CA SER A 34 10.60 2.22 -8.84
C SER A 34 11.66 2.46 -7.77
N CYS A 35 11.46 1.98 -6.55
CA CYS A 35 12.48 2.03 -5.49
C CYS A 35 13.53 0.90 -5.56
N GLY A 36 13.53 0.10 -6.63
CA GLY A 36 14.51 -0.95 -6.89
C GLY A 36 14.15 -2.33 -6.31
N ASN A 37 13.07 -2.42 -5.54
CA ASN A 37 12.59 -3.70 -5.00
C ASN A 37 11.99 -4.59 -6.11
N LYS A 38 12.36 -5.87 -6.14
CA LYS A 38 11.83 -6.86 -7.08
C LYS A 38 11.33 -8.09 -6.31
N PHE A 39 10.09 -8.49 -6.55
CA PHE A 39 9.51 -9.66 -5.91
C PHE A 39 8.61 -10.44 -6.86
N VAL A 40 8.57 -11.76 -6.68
CA VAL A 40 7.75 -12.67 -7.48
C VAL A 40 6.42 -12.87 -6.77
N THR A 41 5.30 -12.72 -7.48
CA THR A 41 3.95 -12.96 -6.94
C THR A 41 3.10 -13.67 -7.98
N LYS A 42 2.13 -14.46 -7.52
CA LYS A 42 1.19 -15.12 -8.42
C LYS A 42 -0.02 -14.24 -8.69
N SER A 43 -0.35 -14.06 -9.96
CA SER A 43 -1.45 -13.21 -10.42
C SER A 43 -2.20 -13.88 -11.57
N THR A 44 -3.39 -13.35 -11.89
CA THR A 44 -4.18 -13.74 -13.07
C THR A 44 -3.95 -12.82 -14.25
N MET A 45 -3.09 -11.81 -14.11
CA MET A 45 -2.78 -10.84 -15.18
C MET A 45 -1.87 -11.47 -16.22
N GLU A 46 -2.21 -11.41 -17.51
CA GLU A 46 -1.43 -12.02 -18.61
C GLU A 46 0.03 -11.56 -18.75
N LYS A 47 0.45 -10.51 -18.03
CA LYS A 47 1.78 -9.91 -18.15
C LYS A 47 2.73 -10.52 -17.12
N GLU A 48 3.83 -11.08 -17.61
CA GLU A 48 4.90 -11.66 -16.77
C GLU A 48 5.72 -10.60 -16.02
N ASN A 49 5.80 -9.37 -16.55
CA ASN A 49 6.56 -8.27 -15.96
C ASN A 49 5.63 -7.10 -15.61
N PHE A 50 5.62 -6.71 -14.34
CA PHE A 50 4.76 -5.64 -13.82
C PHE A 50 5.59 -4.57 -13.10
N ASN A 51 5.49 -3.32 -13.57
CA ASN A 51 6.19 -2.18 -12.97
C ASN A 51 5.25 -1.39 -12.06
N ILE A 52 5.66 -1.09 -10.83
CA ILE A 52 4.86 -0.37 -9.82
C ILE A 52 5.63 0.85 -9.29
N GLU A 53 4.94 1.97 -9.09
CA GLU A 53 5.54 3.19 -8.55
C GLU A 53 5.80 3.14 -7.03
N VAL A 54 4.93 2.49 -6.26
CA VAL A 54 5.01 2.42 -4.79
C VAL A 54 4.72 1.01 -4.29
N CYS A 55 5.61 0.48 -3.44
CA CYS A 55 5.42 -0.81 -2.75
C CYS A 55 5.47 -0.66 -1.22
N SER A 56 5.24 -1.75 -0.49
CA SER A 56 5.29 -1.77 0.98
C SER A 56 6.61 -1.26 1.54
N ASN A 57 7.72 -1.47 0.84
CA ASN A 57 9.04 -1.03 1.30
C ASN A 57 9.24 0.49 1.16
N CYS A 58 8.37 1.17 0.42
CA CYS A 58 8.60 2.53 -0.06
C CYS A 58 7.42 3.46 0.26
N HIS A 59 6.27 2.91 0.65
CA HIS A 59 5.12 3.71 1.07
C HIS A 59 5.41 4.35 2.45
N PRO A 60 5.30 5.69 2.60
CA PRO A 60 5.65 6.41 3.83
C PRO A 60 4.97 5.89 5.10
N PHE A 61 3.79 5.28 4.95
CA PHE A 61 3.08 4.61 6.03
C PHE A 61 3.86 3.43 6.62
N TYR A 62 4.50 2.61 5.79
CA TYR A 62 5.22 1.41 6.21
C TYR A 62 6.66 1.70 6.62
N THR A 63 7.29 2.72 6.02
CA THR A 63 8.68 3.11 6.36
C THR A 63 8.76 3.96 7.63
N GLY A 64 7.63 4.38 8.21
CA GLY A 64 7.57 5.10 9.48
C GLY A 64 8.18 6.51 9.45
N THR A 65 8.72 6.94 8.31
CA THR A 65 9.21 8.29 8.09
C THR A 65 8.00 9.20 7.92
N GLN A 66 7.60 9.86 8.99
CA GLN A 66 6.72 11.03 8.91
C GLN A 66 7.46 12.09 8.10
N LYS A 67 7.24 12.12 6.79
CA LYS A 67 7.49 13.34 6.02
C LYS A 67 6.47 14.33 6.57
N ILE A 68 6.93 15.21 7.44
CA ILE A 68 6.21 16.45 7.72
C ILE A 68 6.07 17.08 6.35
N VAL A 69 4.87 16.98 5.77
CA VAL A 69 4.50 17.74 4.59
C VAL A 69 4.27 19.15 5.13
N ASP A 70 5.39 19.78 5.52
CA ASP A 70 5.42 21.17 5.95
C ASP A 70 4.75 21.94 4.84
N THR A 71 3.72 22.69 5.20
CA THR A 71 2.83 23.51 4.38
C THR A 71 3.60 24.32 3.32
N THR A 72 4.10 23.67 2.28
CA THR A 72 5.16 24.20 1.39
C THR A 72 4.60 25.43 0.71
N GLY A 73 3.34 25.36 0.29
CA GLY A 73 2.63 26.50 -0.29
C GLY A 73 2.34 27.68 0.65
N ARG A 74 2.35 27.55 1.99
CA ARG A 74 2.18 28.70 2.90
C ARG A 74 3.51 29.40 3.17
N VAL A 75 4.58 28.63 3.40
CA VAL A 75 5.94 29.17 3.59
C VAL A 75 6.45 29.79 2.29
N ASP A 76 6.21 29.15 1.14
CA ASP A 76 6.61 29.70 -0.16
C ASP A 76 5.86 30.99 -0.50
N LYS A 77 4.55 31.06 -0.18
CA LYS A 77 3.75 32.29 -0.35
C LYS A 77 4.19 33.39 0.61
N PHE A 78 4.59 33.05 1.83
CA PHE A 78 5.16 34.00 2.79
C PHE A 78 6.52 34.53 2.30
N ASN A 79 7.42 33.64 1.90
CA ASN A 79 8.74 33.99 1.35
C ASN A 79 8.62 34.82 0.06
N SER A 80 7.67 34.50 -0.82
CA SER A 80 7.40 35.28 -2.03
C SER A 80 6.89 36.70 -1.74
N LYS A 81 6.11 36.89 -0.66
CA LYS A 81 5.53 38.19 -0.31
C LYS A 81 6.46 39.05 0.56
N PHE A 82 7.20 38.43 1.47
CA PHE A 82 7.92 39.14 2.53
C PHE A 82 9.44 38.88 2.52
N GLY A 83 9.94 37.95 1.71
CA GLY A 83 11.37 37.62 1.66
C GLY A 83 12.28 38.79 1.29
N ASN A 84 11.79 39.74 0.50
CA ASN A 84 12.53 40.94 0.09
C ASN A 84 12.45 42.09 1.12
N LEU A 85 11.51 42.07 2.08
CA LEU A 85 11.36 43.14 3.08
C LEU A 85 12.39 43.06 4.21
N PHE A 86 12.93 41.86 4.49
CA PHE A 86 13.84 41.64 5.61
C PHE A 86 15.33 41.60 5.23
N LYS A 87 15.67 41.84 3.95
CA LYS A 87 17.07 41.92 3.50
C LYS A 87 17.68 43.24 3.96
N ARG A 88 18.13 43.29 5.22
CA ARG A 88 18.93 44.39 5.77
C ARG A 88 20.25 44.46 4.99
N SER A 89 20.40 45.54 4.22
CA SER A 89 21.69 46.04 3.73
C SER A 89 22.50 46.64 4.86
#